data_AF-A0A2G5BA23-F1
#
_entry.id   AF-A0A2G5BA23-F1
#
_cell.length_a   1.000
_cell.length_b   1.000
_cell.length_c   1.000
_cell.angle_alpha   90.00
_cell.angle_beta   90.00
_cell.angle_gamma   90.00
#
_symmetry.space_group_name_H-M   'P 1'
#
loop_
_entity.id
_entity.type
_entity.pdbx_description
1 polymer ?
#
loop_
_entity_poly.entity_id
_entity_poly.type
_entity_poly.pdbx_seq_one_letter_code
_entity_poly.pdbx_strand_id
1 'polypeptide(L)'
;MGRVRTKTVKKASRVLIEKYYPVLTLDFHTNKRICDDVAIIASKRMRNKIAGFTTHLMKRIQKGPVPGISFKLQEEERERKDNYVPDQSALDISAIEIDPETESMLKALNFEKLPGISVAAPVRVGRGGRDFRRRERRPRPQRPGAPAASAAPATEA
;
A
#
# COMPACT_ATOMS: atom_id res chain seq x y z
N MET A 1 -15.57 22.45 -9.02
CA MET A 1 -14.27 21.85 -8.63
C MET A 1 -13.41 22.84 -7.84
N GLY A 2 -13.46 22.90 -6.50
CA GLY A 2 -12.74 23.96 -5.74
C GLY A 2 -12.20 23.59 -4.36
N ARG A 3 -12.20 22.29 -3.99
CA ARG A 3 -11.89 21.83 -2.63
C ARG A 3 -10.62 20.99 -2.53
N VAL A 4 -9.75 21.06 -3.53
CA VAL A 4 -8.43 20.40 -3.48
C VAL A 4 -7.48 21.21 -2.61
N ARG A 5 -6.77 20.54 -1.70
CA ARG A 5 -5.83 21.19 -0.77
C ARG A 5 -4.47 21.33 -1.47
N THR A 6 -3.83 22.48 -1.29
CA THR A 6 -2.51 22.80 -1.87
C THR A 6 -1.38 22.03 -1.18
N LYS A 7 -0.22 21.96 -1.84
CA LYS A 7 0.98 21.28 -1.31
C LYS A 7 1.44 21.83 0.05
N THR A 8 1.30 23.13 0.29
CA THR A 8 1.68 23.80 1.54
C THR A 8 0.86 23.30 2.71
N VAL A 9 -0.47 23.23 2.55
CA VAL A 9 -1.39 22.67 3.56
C VAL A 9 -1.06 21.20 3.82
N LYS A 10 -0.90 20.40 2.76
CA LYS A 10 -0.59 18.98 2.89
C LYS A 10 0.75 18.72 3.60
N LYS A 11 1.79 19.48 3.27
CA LYS A 11 3.12 19.36 3.87
C LYS A 11 3.10 19.78 5.35
N ALA A 12 2.51 20.92 5.66
CA ALA A 12 2.40 21.41 7.05
C ALA A 12 1.63 20.44 7.94
N SER A 13 0.52 19.88 7.45
CA SER A 13 -0.26 18.91 8.21
C SER A 13 0.50 17.60 8.49
N ARG A 14 1.34 17.12 7.56
CA ARG A 14 2.16 15.91 7.79
C ARG A 14 3.18 16.15 8.91
N VAL A 15 3.90 17.27 8.83
CA VAL A 15 4.90 17.68 9.83
C VAL A 15 4.27 17.87 11.22
N LEU A 16 3.07 18.44 11.30
CA LEU A 16 2.33 18.55 12.57
C LEU A 16 2.02 17.19 13.17
N ILE A 17 1.63 16.22 12.34
CA ILE A 17 1.28 14.87 12.80
C ILE A 17 2.54 14.10 13.23
N GLU A 18 3.62 14.20 12.49
CA GLU A 18 4.91 13.56 12.82
C GLU A 18 5.40 13.97 14.22
N LYS A 19 5.28 15.27 14.56
CA LYS A 19 5.82 15.82 15.82
C LYS A 19 4.84 15.79 17.00
N TYR A 20 3.55 16.01 16.75
CA TYR A 20 2.55 16.26 17.81
C TYR A 20 1.39 15.26 17.80
N TYR A 21 1.61 14.04 17.30
CA TYR A 21 0.58 12.99 17.27
C TYR A 21 -0.17 12.80 18.61
N PRO A 22 0.49 12.74 19.79
CA PRO A 22 -0.20 12.45 21.05
C PRO A 22 -1.23 13.51 21.47
N VAL A 23 -1.05 14.75 21.02
CA VAL A 23 -1.90 15.89 21.40
C VAL A 23 -3.04 16.09 20.41
N LEU A 24 -2.89 15.61 19.17
CA LEU A 24 -3.87 15.79 18.11
C LEU A 24 -5.07 14.84 18.28
N THR A 25 -6.25 15.35 17.94
CA THR A 25 -7.52 14.64 18.08
C THR A 25 -8.25 14.50 16.74
N LEU A 26 -9.42 13.85 16.74
CA LEU A 26 -10.29 13.74 15.55
C LEU A 26 -11.18 14.98 15.33
N ASP A 27 -11.32 15.83 16.35
CA ASP A 27 -12.16 17.01 16.31
C ASP A 27 -11.46 18.22 15.63
N PHE A 28 -12.25 19.05 14.97
CA PHE A 28 -11.75 20.22 14.25
C PHE A 28 -11.44 21.39 15.19
N HIS A 29 -12.27 21.63 16.20
CA HIS A 29 -12.16 22.83 17.04
C HIS A 29 -10.97 22.74 17.98
N THR A 30 -10.72 21.56 18.55
CA THR A 30 -9.52 21.23 19.34
C THR A 30 -8.26 21.41 18.50
N ASN A 31 -8.17 20.74 17.34
CA ASN A 31 -6.98 20.81 16.48
C ASN A 31 -6.73 22.21 15.93
N LYS A 32 -7.79 23.02 15.73
CA LYS A 32 -7.65 24.43 15.35
C LYS A 32 -6.94 25.24 16.42
N ARG A 33 -7.24 25.02 17.71
CA ARG A 33 -6.55 25.69 18.83
C ARG A 33 -5.11 25.21 18.95
N ILE A 34 -4.89 23.89 18.87
CA ILE A 34 -3.54 23.31 18.90
C ILE A 34 -2.67 23.87 17.76
N CYS A 35 -3.22 24.03 16.55
CA CYS A 35 -2.48 24.62 15.43
C CYS A 35 -2.07 26.09 15.68
N ASP A 36 -2.79 26.83 16.51
CA ASP A 36 -2.45 28.21 16.88
C ASP A 36 -1.32 28.26 17.90
N ASP A 37 -1.30 27.31 18.83
CA ASP A 37 -0.28 27.24 19.88
C ASP A 37 1.04 26.68 19.33
N VAL A 38 0.97 25.70 18.42
CA VAL A 38 2.13 24.97 17.91
C VAL A 38 2.82 25.67 16.75
N ALA A 39 2.08 26.40 15.91
CA ALA A 39 2.60 26.92 14.65
C ALA A 39 2.23 28.39 14.43
N ILE A 40 3.22 29.17 13.97
CA ILE A 40 3.01 30.55 13.56
C ILE A 40 2.35 30.54 12.17
N ILE A 41 1.02 30.66 12.14
CA ILE A 41 0.24 30.66 10.91
C ILE A 41 -0.30 32.06 10.62
N ALA A 42 0.18 32.68 9.54
CA ALA A 42 -0.11 34.08 9.20
C ALA A 42 -1.60 34.41 8.95
N SER A 43 -2.43 33.44 8.55
CA SER A 43 -3.84 33.71 8.24
C SER A 43 -4.81 32.67 8.80
N LYS A 44 -5.97 33.16 9.25
CA LYS A 44 -7.11 32.35 9.71
C LYS A 44 -7.55 31.31 8.67
N ARG A 45 -7.53 31.67 7.39
CA ARG A 45 -7.89 30.74 6.30
C ARG A 45 -6.87 29.60 6.16
N MET A 46 -5.59 29.86 6.31
CA MET A 46 -4.56 28.81 6.24
C MET A 46 -4.64 27.88 7.45
N ARG A 47 -4.80 28.44 8.65
CA ARG A 47 -5.02 27.70 9.90
C ARG A 47 -6.19 26.71 9.76
N ASN A 48 -7.34 27.19 9.32
CA ASN A 48 -8.53 26.35 9.16
C ASN A 48 -8.33 25.24 8.11
N LYS A 49 -7.59 25.52 7.03
CA LYS A 49 -7.27 24.49 6.02
C LYS A 49 -6.31 23.43 6.57
N ILE A 50 -5.30 23.83 7.34
CA ILE A 50 -4.33 22.93 7.97
C ILE A 50 -5.02 22.07 9.02
N ALA A 51 -5.70 22.67 9.99
CA ALA A 51 -6.47 21.95 11.01
C ALA A 51 -7.47 21.00 10.35
N GLY A 52 -8.22 21.46 9.34
CA GLY A 52 -9.17 20.62 8.62
C GLY A 52 -8.51 19.46 7.88
N PHE A 53 -7.30 19.63 7.32
CA PHE A 53 -6.61 18.52 6.65
C PHE A 53 -5.95 17.56 7.64
N THR A 54 -5.47 18.04 8.79
CA THR A 54 -4.97 17.17 9.87
C THR A 54 -6.05 16.23 10.39
N THR A 55 -7.29 16.70 10.59
CA THR A 55 -8.40 15.81 11.03
C THR A 55 -8.71 14.72 10.00
N HIS A 56 -8.61 15.02 8.70
CA HIS A 56 -8.79 14.01 7.65
C HIS A 56 -7.69 12.96 7.67
N LEU A 57 -6.45 13.36 7.95
CA LEU A 57 -5.33 12.42 8.10
C LEU A 57 -5.48 11.57 9.36
N MET A 58 -5.87 12.16 10.50
CA MET A 58 -6.12 11.42 11.74
C MET A 58 -7.20 10.34 11.58
N LYS A 59 -8.33 10.68 10.92
CA LYS A 59 -9.38 9.70 10.59
C LYS A 59 -8.91 8.59 9.65
N ARG A 60 -7.89 8.84 8.84
CA ARG A 60 -7.28 7.81 7.98
C ARG A 60 -6.31 6.94 8.74
N ILE A 61 -5.51 7.52 9.64
CA ILE A 61 -4.57 6.80 10.51
C ILE A 61 -5.32 5.77 11.36
N GLN A 62 -6.49 6.13 11.88
CA GLN A 62 -7.34 5.20 12.63
C GLN A 62 -7.78 3.98 11.82
N LYS A 63 -7.93 4.11 10.50
CA LYS A 63 -8.32 3.00 9.61
C LYS A 63 -7.12 2.17 9.15
N GLY A 64 -5.91 2.69 9.28
CA GLY A 64 -4.69 2.02 8.85
C GLY A 64 -3.54 2.99 8.58
N PRO A 65 -2.34 2.45 8.30
CA PRO A 65 -1.16 3.25 8.07
C PRO A 65 -1.34 4.16 6.84
N VAL A 66 -1.04 5.45 7.02
CA VAL A 66 -1.12 6.44 5.94
C VAL A 66 0.26 6.62 5.31
N PRO A 67 0.39 6.57 3.98
CA PRO A 67 1.69 6.71 3.32
C PRO A 67 2.27 8.13 3.48
N GLY A 68 3.57 8.19 3.79
CA GLY A 68 4.32 9.44 3.92
C GLY A 68 4.00 10.24 5.18
N ILE A 69 3.60 9.55 6.25
CA ILE A 69 3.52 10.05 7.62
C ILE A 69 4.16 8.94 8.46
N SER A 70 5.16 9.28 9.27
CA SER A 70 5.62 8.43 10.35
C SER A 70 5.40 9.18 11.66
N PHE A 71 5.08 8.45 12.72
CA PHE A 71 5.11 8.98 14.06
C PHE A 71 5.69 7.90 14.96
N LYS A 72 6.27 8.34 16.08
CA LYS A 72 7.07 7.47 16.96
C LYS A 72 6.41 6.14 17.28
N LEU A 73 5.10 6.13 17.55
CA LEU A 73 4.35 4.90 17.82
C LEU A 73 4.36 3.91 16.64
N GLN A 74 4.26 4.40 15.39
CA GLN A 74 4.36 3.54 14.21
C GLN A 74 5.77 3.00 14.00
N GLU A 75 6.79 3.79 14.34
CA GLU A 75 8.19 3.37 14.23
C GLU A 75 8.48 2.27 15.26
N GLU A 76 8.03 2.43 16.50
CA GLU A 76 8.14 1.40 17.53
C GLU A 76 7.38 0.11 17.18
N GLU A 77 6.17 0.21 16.61
CA GLU A 77 5.44 -0.98 16.13
C GLU A 77 6.13 -1.68 14.96
N ARG A 78 6.72 -0.91 14.03
CA ARG A 78 7.50 -1.46 12.91
C ARG A 78 8.76 -2.14 13.41
N GLU A 79 9.50 -1.53 14.32
CA GLU A 79 10.71 -2.12 14.91
C GLU A 79 10.41 -3.44 15.62
N ARG A 80 9.29 -3.53 16.36
CA ARG A 80 8.87 -4.81 16.97
C ARG A 80 8.53 -5.88 15.94
N LYS A 81 7.91 -5.49 14.84
CA LYS A 81 7.50 -6.43 13.78
C LYS A 81 8.69 -6.90 12.95
N ASP A 82 9.62 -5.99 12.65
CA ASP A 82 10.81 -6.30 11.86
C ASP A 82 11.83 -7.11 12.67
N ASN A 83 11.93 -6.88 13.98
CA ASN A 83 12.75 -7.67 14.91
C ASN A 83 12.09 -8.99 15.34
N TYR A 84 10.89 -9.31 14.84
CA TYR A 84 10.21 -10.55 15.18
C TYR A 84 10.92 -11.73 14.51
N VAL A 85 11.71 -12.45 15.30
CA VAL A 85 12.28 -13.75 14.90
C VAL A 85 11.30 -14.84 15.34
N PRO A 86 10.71 -15.62 14.41
CA PRO A 86 9.84 -16.71 14.77
C PRO A 86 10.64 -17.84 15.45
N ASP A 87 10.00 -18.56 16.38
CA ASP A 87 10.63 -19.70 17.08
C ASP A 87 11.10 -20.80 16.11
N GLN A 88 10.38 -20.99 15.01
CA GLN A 88 10.76 -21.87 13.91
C GLN A 88 11.06 -21.03 12.67
N SER A 89 12.30 -21.12 12.19
CA SER A 89 12.70 -20.45 10.96
C SER A 89 12.06 -21.14 9.77
N ALA A 90 11.50 -20.39 8.83
CA ALA A 90 10.98 -20.94 7.58
C ALA A 90 12.07 -21.65 6.72
N LEU A 91 13.35 -21.40 7.04
CA LEU A 91 14.50 -22.04 6.42
C LEU A 91 14.84 -23.41 7.03
N ASP A 92 14.27 -23.75 8.19
CA ASP A 92 14.46 -25.05 8.83
C ASP A 92 13.55 -26.09 8.17
N ILE A 93 13.86 -26.39 6.91
CA ILE A 93 13.17 -27.40 6.12
C ILE A 93 14.00 -28.68 6.21
N SER A 94 13.37 -29.78 6.62
CA SER A 94 14.04 -31.07 6.80
C SER A 94 14.59 -31.70 5.51
N ALA A 95 14.12 -31.24 4.34
CA ALA A 95 14.55 -31.70 3.02
C ALA A 95 14.62 -30.55 2.01
N ILE A 96 15.80 -30.35 1.43
CA ILE A 96 16.11 -29.42 0.35
C ILE A 96 16.23 -30.26 -0.92
N GLU A 97 15.31 -30.04 -1.86
CA GLU A 97 15.34 -30.68 -3.18
C GLU A 97 16.33 -29.96 -4.08
N ILE A 98 17.31 -30.69 -4.61
CA ILE A 98 18.43 -30.18 -5.41
C ILE A 98 18.43 -30.84 -6.80
N ASP A 99 18.81 -30.07 -7.81
CA ASP A 99 19.03 -30.55 -9.18
C ASP A 99 20.37 -31.29 -9.31
N PRO A 100 20.54 -32.21 -10.28
CA PRO A 100 21.79 -32.96 -10.45
C PRO A 100 23.01 -32.08 -10.79
N GLU A 101 22.79 -30.93 -11.44
CA GLU A 101 23.86 -29.96 -11.75
C GLU A 101 24.33 -29.21 -10.50
N THR A 102 23.40 -28.85 -9.60
CA THR A 102 23.73 -28.17 -8.35
C THR A 102 24.37 -29.13 -7.33
N GLU A 103 24.07 -30.43 -7.36
CA GLU A 103 24.82 -31.46 -6.62
C GLU A 103 26.29 -31.52 -7.05
N SER A 104 26.55 -31.43 -8.36
CA SER A 104 27.91 -31.45 -8.93
C SER A 104 28.71 -30.21 -8.51
N MET A 105 28.05 -29.06 -8.45
CA MET A 105 28.61 -27.82 -7.91
C MET A 105 28.96 -27.95 -6.42
N LEU A 106 28.07 -28.55 -5.61
CA LEU A 106 28.32 -28.74 -4.17
C LEU A 106 29.52 -29.66 -3.90
N LYS A 107 29.72 -30.70 -4.74
CA LYS A 107 30.91 -31.57 -4.70
C LYS A 107 32.19 -30.81 -5.02
N ALA A 108 32.17 -29.96 -6.06
CA ALA A 108 33.34 -29.15 -6.44
C ALA A 108 33.74 -28.13 -5.37
N LEU A 109 32.77 -27.66 -4.56
CA LEU A 109 32.99 -26.74 -3.45
C LEU A 109 33.29 -27.45 -2.11
N ASN A 110 33.40 -28.79 -2.11
CA ASN A 110 33.64 -29.63 -0.92
C ASN A 110 32.51 -29.60 0.14
N PHE A 111 31.27 -29.28 -0.24
CA PHE A 111 30.10 -29.28 0.66
C PHE A 111 29.27 -30.58 0.54
N GLU A 112 29.93 -31.74 0.58
CA GLU A 112 29.30 -33.04 0.30
C GLU A 112 28.40 -33.59 1.42
N LYS A 113 28.54 -33.08 2.66
CA LYS A 113 27.90 -33.65 3.87
C LYS A 113 26.92 -32.70 4.54
N LEU A 114 26.16 -31.94 3.76
CA LEU A 114 25.10 -31.10 4.32
C LEU A 114 23.87 -31.97 4.63
N PRO A 115 23.33 -31.93 5.86
CA PRO A 115 22.14 -32.69 6.22
C PRO A 115 20.91 -32.15 5.47
N GLY A 116 20.02 -33.06 5.05
CA GLY A 116 18.73 -32.69 4.46
C GLY A 116 18.74 -32.43 2.95
N ILE A 117 19.73 -32.88 2.19
CA ILE A 117 19.73 -32.75 0.71
C ILE A 117 19.09 -33.99 0.06
N SER A 118 18.09 -33.79 -0.80
CA SER A 118 17.50 -34.84 -1.66
C SER A 118 17.61 -34.42 -3.14
N VAL A 119 17.96 -35.37 -4.02
CA VAL A 119 18.04 -35.09 -5.47
C VAL A 119 16.66 -35.31 -6.09
N ALA A 120 16.06 -34.26 -6.63
CA ALA A 120 14.82 -34.36 -7.37
C ALA A 120 15.11 -34.66 -8.86
N ALA A 121 14.33 -35.58 -9.44
CA ALA A 121 14.41 -35.82 -10.89
C ALA A 121 13.96 -34.56 -11.64
N PRO A 122 14.59 -34.22 -12.78
CA PRO A 122 14.28 -32.98 -13.49
C PRO A 122 12.80 -32.95 -13.85
N VAL A 123 12.04 -32.08 -13.18
CA VAL A 123 10.66 -31.80 -13.57
C VAL A 123 10.74 -31.23 -14.97
N ARG A 124 10.30 -32.01 -15.95
CA ARG A 124 10.06 -31.50 -17.31
C ARG A 124 9.06 -30.37 -17.14
N VAL A 125 9.54 -29.13 -17.12
CA VAL A 125 8.73 -27.94 -17.32
C VAL A 125 8.21 -28.08 -18.75
N GLY A 126 7.11 -28.81 -18.89
CA GLY A 126 6.31 -28.77 -20.09
C GLY A 126 6.03 -27.31 -20.31
N ARG A 127 6.61 -26.74 -21.37
CA ARG A 127 6.22 -25.45 -21.89
C ARG A 127 4.75 -25.60 -22.28
N GLY A 128 3.87 -25.41 -21.31
CA GLY A 128 2.47 -25.15 -21.53
C GLY A 128 2.46 -23.91 -22.40
N GLY A 129 2.23 -24.13 -23.69
CA GLY A 129 2.07 -23.06 -24.65
C GLY A 129 1.08 -22.09 -24.05
N ARG A 130 1.54 -20.86 -23.79
CA ARG A 130 0.62 -19.76 -23.57
C ARG A 130 -0.07 -19.58 -24.91
N ASP A 131 -1.22 -20.23 -25.07
CA ASP A 131 -2.17 -19.97 -26.14
C ASP A 131 -2.61 -18.51 -26.01
N PHE A 132 -1.85 -17.62 -26.64
CA PHE A 132 -2.22 -16.25 -26.93
C PHE A 132 -3.27 -16.20 -28.07
N ARG A 133 -3.98 -17.30 -28.35
CA ARG A 133 -5.14 -17.28 -29.23
C ARG A 133 -6.34 -16.73 -28.45
N ARG A 134 -6.50 -15.41 -28.60
CA ARG A 134 -7.81 -14.80 -28.87
C ARG A 134 -8.89 -15.15 -27.84
N ARG A 135 -8.71 -14.65 -26.60
CA ARG A 135 -9.88 -14.28 -25.79
C ARG A 135 -10.61 -13.18 -26.55
N GLU A 136 -11.64 -13.56 -27.31
CA GLU A 136 -12.61 -12.63 -27.85
C GLU A 136 -13.02 -11.68 -26.73
N ARG A 137 -12.94 -10.38 -27.04
CA ARG A 137 -13.40 -9.31 -26.17
C ARG A 137 -14.87 -9.57 -25.88
N ARG A 138 -15.18 -10.17 -24.73
CA ARG A 138 -16.56 -10.20 -24.23
C ARG A 138 -17.03 -8.74 -24.17
N PRO A 139 -18.13 -8.36 -24.85
CA PRO A 139 -18.65 -7.01 -24.74
C PRO A 139 -19.03 -6.75 -23.28
N ARG A 140 -18.70 -5.55 -22.78
CA ARG A 140 -19.08 -5.11 -21.43
C ARG A 140 -20.60 -5.18 -21.30
N PRO A 141 -21.16 -5.77 -20.21
CA PRO A 141 -22.59 -5.69 -19.96
C PRO A 141 -22.99 -4.22 -19.79
N GLN A 142 -24.03 -3.79 -20.51
CA GLN A 142 -24.61 -2.46 -20.39
C GLN A 142 -25.20 -2.31 -18.98
N ARG A 143 -24.94 -1.18 -18.33
CA ARG A 143 -25.61 -0.81 -17.08
C ARG A 143 -27.11 -0.62 -17.36
N PRO A 144 -28.03 -1.25 -16.62
CA PRO A 144 -29.45 -0.97 -16.77
C PRO A 144 -29.74 0.43 -16.21
N GLY A 145 -30.38 1.29 -17.00
CA GLY A 145 -30.95 2.54 -16.50
C GLY A 145 -30.49 3.86 -17.13
N ALA A 146 -30.08 3.88 -18.41
CA ALA A 146 -30.01 5.14 -19.15
C ALA A 146 -31.23 5.26 -20.08
N PRO A 147 -32.05 6.32 -19.99
CA PRO A 147 -33.21 6.50 -20.83
C PRO A 147 -32.79 6.75 -22.29
N ALA A 148 -33.42 6.04 -23.22
CA ALA A 148 -33.23 6.21 -24.66
C ALA A 148 -33.64 7.63 -25.07
N ALA A 149 -32.71 8.37 -25.67
CA ALA A 149 -33.02 9.62 -26.34
C ALA A 149 -33.90 9.30 -27.56
N SER A 150 -35.16 9.72 -27.51
CA SER A 150 -36.09 9.69 -28.65
C SER A 150 -35.57 10.63 -29.74
N ALA A 151 -35.13 10.05 -30.85
CA ALA A 151 -34.90 10.79 -32.09
C ALA A 151 -36.24 11.30 -32.61
N ALA A 152 -36.34 12.62 -32.82
CA ALA A 152 -37.48 13.24 -33.49
C ALA A 152 -37.49 12.83 -34.98
N PRO A 153 -38.66 12.54 -35.57
CA PRO A 153 -38.75 12.26 -37.00
C PRO A 153 -38.56 13.54 -37.81
N ALA A 154 -37.68 13.48 -38.81
CA ALA A 154 -37.58 14.48 -39.86
C ALA A 154 -38.89 14.45 -40.67
N THR A 155 -39.63 15.55 -40.64
CA THR A 155 -40.72 15.84 -41.57
C THR A 155 -40.14 16.22 -42.93
N GLU A 156 -40.58 15.51 -43.96
CA GLU A 156 -40.40 15.85 -45.37
C GLU A 156 -41.23 17.09 -45.73
N ALA A 157 -40.57 18.05 -46.39
CA ALA A 157 -41.08 18.91 -47.47
C ALA A 157 -39.89 19.59 -48.15
#